data_AF-A0A7J8TAJ3-F1
#
_entry.id   AF-A0A7J8TAJ3-F1
#
_cell.length_a   1.000
_cell.length_b   1.000
_cell.length_c   1.000
_cell.angle_alpha   90.00
_cell.angle_beta   90.00
_cell.angle_gamma   90.00
#
_symmetry.space_group_name_H-M   'P 1'
#
loop_
_entity.id
_entity.type
_entity.pdbx_description
1 polymer ?
#
loop_
_entity_poly.entity_id
_entity_poly.type
_entity_poly.pdbx_seq_one_letter_code
_entity_poly.pdbx_strand_id
1 'polypeptide(L)'
;MLELYEAAHFQLHGENILEEALSFTTFHLKLVETRVDYPLSTQIANAIKRPLRKSLPRLIARSYISIYEGYGTQDENLMKFAKLDFKILQHLHKIEINKINR
;
A
#
# COMPACT_ATOMS: atom_id res chain seq x y z
N MET A 1 -10.31 -0.98 11.15
CA MET A 1 -10.67 -2.00 10.13
C MET A 1 -9.53 -2.28 9.17
N LEU A 2 -9.08 -1.30 8.38
CA LEU A 2 -7.98 -1.50 7.42
C LEU A 2 -6.66 -1.95 8.08
N GLU A 3 -6.32 -1.38 9.22
CA GLU A 3 -5.11 -1.75 9.97
C GLU A 3 -5.16 -3.21 10.46
N LEU A 4 -6.32 -3.64 10.98
CA LEU A 4 -6.52 -5.03 11.40
C LEU A 4 -6.44 -6.00 10.22
N TYR A 5 -6.98 -5.63 9.06
CA TYR A 5 -6.84 -6.41 7.83
C TYR A 5 -5.36 -6.61 7.47
N GLU A 6 -4.56 -5.53 7.47
CA GLU A 6 -3.13 -5.61 7.16
C GLU A 6 -2.36 -6.43 8.21
N ALA A 7 -2.68 -6.26 9.49
CA ALA A 7 -2.09 -7.02 10.58
C ALA A 7 -2.40 -8.53 10.47
N ALA A 8 -3.63 -8.90 10.11
CA ALA A 8 -4.03 -10.29 9.96
C ALA A 8 -3.25 -11.03 8.86
N HIS A 9 -2.71 -10.34 7.85
CA HIS A 9 -1.82 -10.97 6.86
C HIS A 9 -0.44 -11.36 7.40
N PHE A 10 -0.11 -11.02 8.64
CA PHE A 10 1.08 -11.52 9.35
C PHE A 10 0.84 -12.80 10.15
N GLN A 11 -0.39 -13.33 10.15
CA GLN A 11 -0.74 -14.51 10.94
C GLN A 11 0.16 -15.71 10.66
N LEU A 12 0.41 -16.48 11.71
CA LEU A 12 1.08 -17.78 11.69
C LEU A 12 0.06 -18.91 11.87
N HIS A 13 0.50 -20.15 11.68
CA HIS A 13 -0.34 -21.32 11.93
C HIS A 13 -0.80 -21.38 13.39
N GLY A 14 -2.09 -21.63 13.60
CA GLY A 14 -2.71 -21.73 14.92
C GLY A 14 -3.33 -20.44 15.47
N GLU A 15 -3.19 -19.32 14.77
CA GLU A 15 -3.77 -18.02 15.18
C GLU A 15 -5.21 -17.84 14.66
N ASN A 16 -6.15 -18.65 15.16
CA ASN A 16 -7.55 -18.66 14.70
C ASN A 16 -8.23 -17.29 14.74
N ILE A 17 -7.88 -16.45 15.73
CA ILE A 17 -8.42 -15.10 15.86
C ILE A 17 -8.03 -14.18 14.69
N LEU A 18 -6.83 -14.38 14.12
CA LEU A 18 -6.39 -13.59 12.97
C LEU A 18 -7.01 -14.10 11.67
N GLU A 19 -7.31 -15.40 11.58
CA GLU A 19 -8.08 -15.94 10.46
C GLU A 19 -9.52 -15.37 10.44
N GLU A 20 -10.17 -15.32 11.61
CA GLU A 20 -11.46 -14.65 11.78
C GLU A 20 -11.36 -13.16 11.45
N ALA A 21 -10.35 -12.47 11.98
CA ALA A 21 -10.12 -11.05 11.71
C ALA A 21 -9.94 -10.78 10.22
N LEU A 22 -9.20 -11.63 9.50
CA LEU A 22 -9.01 -11.51 8.06
C LEU A 22 -10.34 -11.65 7.30
N SER A 23 -11.15 -12.65 7.63
CA SER A 23 -12.48 -12.86 7.02
C SER A 23 -13.41 -11.67 7.30
N PHE A 24 -13.53 -11.30 8.58
CA PHE A 24 -14.36 -10.20 9.06
C PHE A 24 -13.99 -8.86 8.39
N THR A 25 -12.70 -8.49 8.43
CA THR A 25 -12.24 -7.23 7.85
C THR A 25 -12.35 -7.21 6.33
N THR A 26 -12.11 -8.34 5.65
CA THR A 26 -12.29 -8.44 4.19
C THR A 26 -13.73 -8.14 3.78
N PHE A 27 -14.70 -8.74 4.48
CA PHE A 27 -16.12 -8.55 4.20
C PHE A 27 -16.51 -7.08 4.35
N HIS A 28 -16.20 -6.48 5.50
CA HIS A 28 -16.58 -5.11 5.77
C HIS A 28 -15.84 -4.10 4.89
N LEU A 29 -14.54 -4.29 4.62
CA LEU A 29 -13.78 -3.36 3.75
C LEU A 29 -14.35 -3.33 2.32
N LYS A 30 -14.77 -4.47 1.75
CA LYS A 30 -15.44 -4.51 0.44
C LYS A 30 -16.76 -3.74 0.41
N LEU A 31 -17.51 -3.74 1.52
CA LEU A 31 -18.76 -3.00 1.60
C LEU A 31 -18.55 -1.48 1.69
N VAL A 32 -17.46 -1.03 2.33
CA VAL A 32 -17.19 0.41 2.50
C VAL A 32 -16.35 1.00 1.38
N GLU A 33 -15.61 0.21 0.61
CA GLU A 33 -14.70 0.67 -0.46
C GLU A 33 -15.37 1.69 -1.40
N THR A 34 -16.63 1.44 -1.78
CA THR A 34 -17.41 2.29 -2.69
C THR A 34 -18.16 3.43 -1.99
N ARG A 35 -18.11 3.49 -0.65
CA ARG A 35 -18.86 4.44 0.18
C ARG A 35 -17.99 5.49 0.86
N VAL A 36 -16.67 5.34 0.80
CA VAL A 36 -15.71 6.28 1.36
C VAL A 36 -15.05 7.08 0.25
N ASP A 37 -14.64 8.30 0.56
CA ASP A 37 -14.01 9.18 -0.41
C ASP A 37 -12.53 8.85 -0.62
N TYR A 38 -11.99 9.41 -1.70
CA TYR A 38 -10.55 9.48 -1.90
C TYR A 38 -9.89 10.29 -0.76
N PRO A 39 -8.72 9.88 -0.22
CA PRO A 39 -7.85 8.79 -0.70
C PRO A 39 -8.08 7.43 -0.04
N LEU A 40 -8.98 7.35 0.94
CA LEU A 40 -9.22 6.14 1.71
C LEU A 40 -9.78 5.00 0.84
N SER A 41 -10.70 5.30 -0.09
CA SER A 41 -11.22 4.30 -1.03
C SER A 41 -10.11 3.63 -1.83
N THR A 42 -9.19 4.40 -2.39
CA THR A 42 -8.02 3.89 -3.12
C THR A 42 -7.11 3.06 -2.22
N GLN A 43 -6.92 3.46 -0.96
CA GLN A 43 -6.11 2.70 -0.01
C GLN A 43 -6.75 1.33 0.31
N ILE A 44 -8.06 1.30 0.53
CA ILE A 44 -8.83 0.06 0.76
C ILE A 44 -8.78 -0.84 -0.47
N ALA A 45 -9.04 -0.29 -1.66
CA ALA A 45 -8.99 -1.03 -2.92
C ALA A 45 -7.62 -1.69 -3.16
N ASN A 46 -6.53 -0.94 -2.90
CA ASN A 46 -5.17 -1.46 -3.02
C ASN A 46 -4.89 -2.58 -2.01
N ALA A 47 -5.30 -2.43 -0.75
CA ALA A 47 -5.13 -3.45 0.28
C ALA A 47 -5.89 -4.75 -0.04
N ILE A 48 -7.16 -4.65 -0.46
CA ILE A 48 -7.98 -5.79 -0.89
C ILE A 48 -7.35 -6.50 -2.09
N LYS A 49 -6.84 -5.74 -3.06
CA LYS A 49 -6.16 -6.29 -4.24
C LYS A 49 -4.90 -7.04 -3.84
N ARG A 50 -4.07 -6.45 -2.98
CA ARG A 50 -2.88 -7.10 -2.44
C ARG A 50 -2.45 -6.41 -1.13
N PRO A 51 -2.40 -7.15 -0.01
CA PRO A 51 -2.02 -6.58 1.28
C PRO A 51 -0.55 -6.16 1.29
N LEU A 52 -0.18 -5.24 2.17
CA LEU A 52 1.17 -4.70 2.32
C LEU A 52 2.20 -5.82 2.53
N ARG A 53 1.90 -6.75 3.43
CA ARG A 53 2.80 -7.87 3.80
C ARG A 53 3.23 -8.73 2.61
N LYS A 54 2.35 -8.87 1.62
CA LYS A 54 2.57 -9.72 0.45
C LYS A 54 3.03 -8.91 -0.75
N SER A 55 3.15 -7.59 -0.64
CA SER A 55 3.40 -6.69 -1.77
C SER A 55 4.86 -6.31 -1.95
N LEU A 56 5.24 -5.92 -3.17
CA LEU A 56 6.59 -5.41 -3.45
C LEU A 56 6.72 -3.98 -2.91
N PRO A 57 7.74 -3.68 -2.07
CA PRO A 57 7.87 -2.37 -1.44
C PRO A 57 7.83 -1.21 -2.42
N ARG A 58 8.50 -1.35 -3.59
CA ARG A 58 8.58 -0.25 -4.56
C ARG A 58 7.30 -0.03 -5.36
N LEU A 59 6.49 -1.08 -5.53
CA LEU A 59 5.17 -0.96 -6.14
C LEU A 59 4.20 -0.23 -5.20
N ILE A 60 4.21 -0.59 -3.92
CA ILE A 60 3.40 0.06 -2.88
C ILE A 60 3.83 1.51 -2.69
N ALA A 61 5.15 1.78 -2.58
CA ALA A 61 5.64 3.14 -2.43
C ALA A 61 5.13 4.05 -3.57
N ARG A 62 5.11 3.56 -4.81
CA ARG A 62 4.60 4.32 -5.96
C ARG A 62 3.14 4.74 -5.80
N SER A 63 2.26 3.85 -5.37
CA SER A 63 0.84 4.19 -5.18
C SER A 63 0.62 4.99 -3.89
N TYR A 64 1.35 4.66 -2.83
CA TYR A 64 1.17 5.27 -1.52
C TYR A 64 1.64 6.73 -1.48
N ILE A 65 2.64 7.14 -2.27
CA ILE A 65 3.02 8.56 -2.37
C ILE A 65 1.81 9.43 -2.78
N SER A 66 1.01 8.99 -3.75
CA SER A 66 -0.20 9.71 -4.17
C SER A 66 -1.33 9.64 -3.14
N ILE A 67 -1.52 8.49 -2.49
CA ILE A 67 -2.51 8.33 -1.40
C ILE A 67 -2.17 9.24 -0.24
N TYR A 68 -0.90 9.23 0.18
CA TYR A 68 -0.40 10.08 1.24
C TYR A 68 -0.71 11.53 0.90
N GLU A 69 -0.45 11.96 -0.35
CA GLU A 69 -0.78 13.30 -0.89
C GLU A 69 -2.27 13.66 -0.86
N GLY A 70 -3.13 12.66 -1.05
CA GLY A 70 -4.58 12.87 -0.98
C GLY A 70 -5.11 13.21 0.42
N TYR A 71 -4.41 12.82 1.49
CA TYR A 71 -4.92 13.03 2.86
C TYR A 71 -4.86 14.49 3.34
N GLY A 72 -4.14 15.37 2.64
CA GLY A 72 -4.05 16.81 2.93
C GLY A 72 -3.37 17.21 4.25
N THR A 73 -3.02 16.27 5.12
CA THR A 73 -2.42 16.52 6.46
C THR A 73 -0.95 16.13 6.53
N GLN A 74 -0.25 16.07 5.38
CA GLN A 74 1.09 15.47 5.33
C GLN A 74 2.19 16.38 5.85
N ASP A 75 3.23 15.75 6.37
CA ASP A 75 4.57 16.32 6.43
C ASP A 75 5.10 16.57 4.99
N GLU A 76 5.20 17.85 4.63
CA GLU A 76 5.66 18.31 3.31
C GLU A 76 7.11 17.88 3.01
N ASN A 77 7.97 17.82 4.03
CA ASN A 77 9.36 17.40 3.88
C ASN A 77 9.42 15.90 3.55
N LEU A 78 8.66 15.07 4.26
CA LEU A 78 8.55 13.65 3.98
C LEU A 78 8.02 13.39 2.56
N MET A 79 6.99 14.14 2.14
CA MET A 79 6.43 14.04 0.79
C MET A 79 7.46 14.37 -0.29
N LYS A 80 8.16 15.51 -0.14
CA LYS A 80 9.19 15.95 -1.07
C LYS A 80 10.34 14.95 -1.14
N PHE A 81 10.77 14.45 0.01
CA PHE A 81 11.82 13.44 0.11
C PHE A 81 11.42 12.15 -0.63
N ALA A 82 10.24 11.59 -0.33
CA ALA A 82 9.76 10.36 -0.96
C ALA A 82 9.64 10.49 -2.49
N LYS A 83 9.14 11.62 -3.00
CA LYS A 83 9.03 11.90 -4.44
C LYS A 83 10.41 12.00 -5.11
N LEU A 84 11.38 12.65 -4.47
CA LEU A 84 12.73 12.80 -5.01
C LEU A 84 13.49 11.47 -5.00
N ASP A 85 13.50 10.77 -3.87
CA ASP A 85 14.13 9.46 -3.73
C ASP A 85 13.59 8.45 -4.76
N PHE A 86 12.27 8.42 -4.96
CA PHE A 86 11.65 7.55 -5.96
C PHE A 86 12.16 7.84 -7.39
N LYS A 87 12.29 9.13 -7.75
CA LYS A 87 12.79 9.56 -9.06
C LYS A 87 14.27 9.22 -9.26
N ILE A 88 15.09 9.39 -8.23
CA ILE A 88 16.53 9.07 -8.26
C ILE A 88 16.71 7.57 -8.54
N LEU A 89 16.04 6.71 -7.76
CA LEU A 89 16.13 5.26 -7.96
C LEU A 89 15.50 4.82 -9.29
N GLN A 90 14.41 5.46 -9.75
CA GLN A 90 13.86 5.19 -11.08
C GLN A 90 14.86 5.50 -12.19
N HIS A 91 15.63 6.59 -12.08
CA HIS A 91 16.66 6.93 -13.06
C HIS A 91 17.78 5.87 -13.07
N LEU A 92 18.25 5.45 -11.90
CA LEU A 92 19.25 4.39 -11.77
C LEU A 92 18.78 3.08 -12.40
N HIS A 93 17.57 2.60 -12.06
CA HIS A 93 17.03 1.36 -12.63
C HIS A 93 16.89 1.41 -14.16
N LYS A 94 16.59 2.59 -14.75
CA LYS A 94 16.57 2.75 -16.22
C LYS A 94 17.95 2.56 -16.83
N ILE A 95 19.01 3.06 -16.19
CA ILE A 95 20.40 2.85 -16.62
C ILE A 95 20.75 1.36 -16.54
N GLU A 96 20.41 0.69 -15.44
CA GLU A 96 20.68 -0.73 -15.24
C GLU A 96 19.98 -1.60 -16.30
N ILE A 97 18.69 -1.36 -16.55
CA ILE A 97 17.93 -2.08 -17.58
C ILE A 97 18.53 -1.84 -18.98
N ASN A 98 18.93 -0.60 -19.29
CA ASN A 98 19.58 -0.30 -20.57
C ASN A 98 20.93 -0.99 -20.74
N LYS A 99 21.65 -1.29 -19.64
CA LYS A 99 22.90 -2.07 -19.70
C LYS A 99 22.64 -3.56 -19.88
N ILE A 100 21.57 -4.09 -19.27
CA ILE A 100 21.19 -5.51 -19.42
C ILE A 100 20.67 -5.80 -20.84
N ASN A 101 20.00 -4.84 -21.46
CA ASN A 101 19.45 -4.98 -22.80
C ASN A 101 20.45 -4.73 -23.95
N ARG A 102 21.72 -4.44 -23.63
CA ARG A 102 22.83 -4.28 -24.59
C ARG A 102 23.65 -5.56 -24.67
#